data_AF-A0A7K0D044-F1
#
_entry.id   AF-A0A7K0D044-F1
#
_cell.length_a   1.000
_cell.length_b   1.000
_cell.length_c   1.000
_cell.angle_alpha   90.00
_cell.angle_beta   90.00
_cell.angle_gamma   90.00
#
_symmetry.space_group_name_H-M   'P 1'
#
loop_
_entity.id
_entity.type
_entity.pdbx_description
1 polymer ?
#
loop_
_entity_poly.entity_id
_entity_poly.type
_entity_poly.pdbx_seq_one_letter_code
_entity_poly.pdbx_strand_id
1 'polypeptide(L)' 'MHQPDISRLESGGGTPTIGMLERLAHALELRFVARFERPDTA' A
#
# COMPACT_ATOMS: atom_id res chain seq x y z
N MET A 1 9.19 8.28 -6.20
CA MET A 1 9.25 6.89 -5.71
C MET A 1 10.55 6.29 -6.19
N HIS A 2 11.27 5.52 -5.37
CA HIS A 2 12.47 4.82 -5.82
C HIS A 2 12.08 3.40 -6.24
N GLN A 3 12.51 2.98 -7.44
CA GLN A 3 12.27 1.65 -8.01
C GLN A 3 12.58 0.46 -7.06
N PRO A 4 13.62 0.51 -6.22
CA PRO A 4 13.87 -0.54 -5.21
C PRO A 4 12.73 -0.76 -4.21
N ASP A 5 11.97 0.27 -3.86
CA ASP A 5 10.90 0.16 -2.88
C ASP A 5 9.67 -0.54 -3.47
N ILE A 6 9.37 -0.26 -4.74
CA ILE A 6 8.28 -0.91 -5.49
C ILE A 6 8.59 -2.40 -5.66
N SER A 7 9.80 -2.74 -6.06
CA SER A 7 10.22 -4.14 -6.24
C SER A 7 10.11 -4.95 -4.95
N ARG A 8 10.43 -4.38 -3.78
CA ARG A 8 10.22 -5.06 -2.48
C ARG A 8 8.74 -5.30 -2.18
N LEU A 9 7.88 -4.31 -2.42
CA LEU A 9 6.44 -4.45 -2.22
C LEU A 9 5.88 -5.59 -3.11
N GLU A 10 6.24 -5.61 -4.39
CA GLU A 10 5.79 -6.64 -5.34
C GLU A 10 6.30 -8.05 -4.98
N SER A 11 7.48 -8.12 -4.35
CA SER A 11 8.08 -9.38 -3.89
C SER A 11 7.53 -9.87 -2.53
N GLY A 12 6.58 -9.14 -1.92
CA GLY A 12 6.02 -9.47 -0.61
C GLY A 12 6.91 -9.10 0.58
N GLY A 13 7.92 -8.25 0.39
CA GLY A 13 8.80 -7.79 1.46
C GLY A 13 8.22 -6.57 2.19
N GLY A 14 8.17 -6.63 3.53
CA GLY A 14 7.82 -5.51 4.41
C GLY A 14 6.37 -5.02 4.27
N THR A 15 5.71 -4.73 5.38
CA THR A 15 4.38 -4.09 5.33
C THR A 15 4.51 -2.71 4.67
N PRO A 16 3.80 -2.43 3.56
CA PRO A 16 3.87 -1.11 2.93
C PRO A 16 3.33 -0.04 3.87
N THR A 17 3.99 1.12 3.87
CA THR A 17 3.50 2.29 4.60
C THR A 17 2.33 2.93 3.86
N ILE A 18 1.43 3.60 4.60
CA ILE A 18 0.30 4.34 4.01
C ILE A 18 0.79 5.34 2.95
N GLY A 19 1.86 6.09 3.25
CA GLY A 19 2.43 7.05 2.29
C GLY A 19 3.04 6.42 1.04
N MET A 20 3.47 5.16 1.08
CA MET A 20 3.87 4.43 -0.11
C MET A 20 2.66 4.08 -0.99
N LEU A 21 1.58 3.60 -0.38
CA LEU A 21 0.34 3.24 -1.08
C LEU A 21 -0.33 4.46 -1.72
N GLU A 22 -0.32 5.61 -1.04
CA GLU A 22 -0.81 6.87 -1.59
C GLU A 22 -0.02 7.30 -2.83
N ARG A 23 1.31 7.27 -2.76
CA ARG A 23 2.19 7.59 -3.90
C ARG A 23 1.99 6.62 -5.06
N LEU A 24 1.70 5.34 -4.78
CA LEU A 24 1.43 4.33 -5.80
C LEU A 24 0.11 4.63 -6.52
N ALA A 25 -0.95 4.89 -5.75
CA ALA A 25 -2.24 5.25 -6.32
C ALA A 25 -2.15 6.51 -7.19
N HIS A 26 -1.40 7.52 -6.74
CA HIS A 26 -1.13 8.73 -7.52
C HIS A 26 -0.44 8.42 -8.85
N ALA A 27 0.62 7.59 -8.83
CA ALA A 27 1.36 7.22 -10.04
C ALA A 27 0.52 6.42 -11.05
N LEU A 28 -0.52 5.72 -10.59
CA LEU A 28 -1.42 4.93 -11.41
C LEU A 28 -2.72 5.66 -11.78
N GLU A 29 -2.86 6.93 -11.39
CA GLU A 29 -4.10 7.72 -11.55
C GLU A 29 -5.33 7.04 -10.90
N LEU A 30 -5.10 6.36 -9.78
CA LEU A 30 -6.12 5.68 -8.99
C LEU A 30 -6.43 6.43 -7.69
N ARG A 31 -7.58 6.10 -7.08
CA ARG A 31 -7.94 6.56 -5.75
C ARG A 31 -7.51 5.55 -4.69
N PHE A 32 -6.68 5.96 -3.74
CA PHE A 32 -6.35 5.17 -2.55
C PHE A 32 -7.51 5.21 -1.54
N VAL A 33 -7.96 4.04 -1.07
CA VAL A 33 -9.00 3.91 -0.04
C VAL A 33 -8.55 2.87 0.99
N ALA A 34 -8.28 3.30 2.23
CA ALA A 34 -8.04 2.41 3.36
C ALA A 34 -9.36 2.16 4.11
N ARG A 35 -9.76 0.89 4.24
CA ARG A 35 -10.91 0.47 5.05
C ARG A 35 -10.40 -0.42 6.18
N PHE A 36 -10.77 -0.07 7.40
CA PHE A 36 -10.45 -0.85 8.59
C PHE A 36 -11.72 -1.56 9.03
N GLU A 37 -11.66 -2.88 9.11
CA GLU A 37 -12.74 -3.70 9.65
C GLU A 37 -12.37 -4.07 11.08
N ARG A 38 -13.37 -3.99 11.97
CA ARG A 38 -13.20 -4.49 13.33
C ARG A 38 -13.22 -6.02 13.26
N PRO A 39 -12.23 -6.72 13.84
CA PRO A 39 -12.28 -8.18 13.90
C PRO A 39 -13.54 -8.60 14.66
N ASP A 40 -14.25 -9.58 14.12
CA ASP A 40 -15.41 -10.18 14.76
C ASP A 40 -14.92 -10.84 16.05
N THR A 41 -15.27 -10.26 17.20
CA THR A 41 -15.09 -10.92 18.50
C THR A 41 -16.22 -11.93 18.65
N ALA A 42 -16.01 -13.12 18.11
CA ALA A 42 -16.81 -14.31 18.39
C ALA A 42 -16.48 -14.89 19.78
#